data_AF-A0A9D5LA52-F1
#
_entry.id   AF-A0A9D5LA52-F1
#
_cell.length_a   1.000
_cell.length_b   1.000
_cell.length_c   1.000
_cell.angle_alpha   90.00
_cell.angle_beta   90.00
_cell.angle_gamma   90.00
#
_symmetry.space_group_name_H-M   'P 1'
#
loop_
_entity.id
_entity.type
_entity.pdbx_description
1 polymer ?
#
loop_
_entity_poly.entity_id
_entity_poly.type
_entity_poly.pdbx_seq_one_letter_code
_entity_poly.pdbx_strand_id
1 'polypeptide(L)'
;MNEQSITIRWEKNPDGCTDISVSGVEDGQTLFREAFLSLDRLPSLHDITERETSGESAGKSATTAFLAQLIGIIRKSDKTSGQIVSEQIQNSKFPLTDLVAIRKFAEIAGIKFDEQKFRNRREFRLYVQSLMKDNFEKSV
;
A
#
# COMPACT_ATOMS: atom_id res chain seq x y z
N MET A 1 1.55 6.89 -14.04
CA MET A 1 0.22 6.64 -13.42
C MET A 1 0.53 6.24 -11.99
N ASN A 2 0.08 7.00 -10.99
CA ASN A 2 0.35 6.66 -9.60
C ASN A 2 -0.67 5.62 -9.17
N GLU A 3 -0.20 4.51 -8.63
CA GLU A 3 -1.07 3.42 -8.18
C GLU A 3 -1.53 3.73 -6.76
N GLN A 4 -2.83 3.84 -6.56
CA GLN A 4 -3.43 4.01 -5.24
C GLN A 4 -4.33 2.82 -4.94
N SER A 5 -4.23 2.29 -3.73
CA SER A 5 -5.08 1.20 -3.27
C SER A 5 -5.49 1.37 -1.82
N ILE A 6 -6.67 0.87 -1.49
CA ILE A 6 -7.11 0.63 -0.12
C ILE A 6 -7.26 -0.87 0.04
N THR A 7 -6.61 -1.43 1.06
CA THR A 7 -6.70 -2.84 1.40
C THR A 7 -7.42 -2.99 2.72
N ILE A 8 -8.43 -3.86 2.75
CA ILE A 8 -9.11 -4.31 3.97
C ILE A 8 -8.76 -5.79 4.15
N ARG A 9 -8.21 -6.15 5.31
CA ARG A 9 -7.90 -7.53 5.68
C ARG A 9 -8.57 -7.84 6.99
N TRP A 10 -8.92 -9.11 7.20
CA TRP A 10 -9.41 -9.56 8.48
C TRP A 10 -9.00 -11.00 8.76
N GLU A 11 -8.89 -11.32 10.04
CA GLU A 11 -8.49 -12.64 10.53
C GLU A 11 -9.22 -12.95 11.82
N LYS A 12 -9.68 -14.20 11.98
CA LYS A 12 -10.24 -14.65 13.25
C LYS A 12 -9.10 -14.93 14.21
N ASN A 13 -9.15 -14.32 15.38
CA ASN A 13 -8.17 -14.56 16.42
C ASN A 13 -8.55 -15.78 17.27
N PRO A 14 -7.63 -16.31 18.10
CA PRO A 14 -7.90 -17.48 18.95
C PRO A 14 -9.05 -17.26 19.94
N ASP A 15 -9.30 -16.01 20.32
CA ASP A 15 -10.37 -15.63 21.25
C ASP A 15 -11.76 -15.60 20.59
N GLY A 16 -11.83 -15.89 19.29
CA GLY A 16 -13.07 -15.96 18.51
C GLY A 16 -13.55 -14.61 17.97
N CYS A 17 -12.87 -13.52 18.31
CA CYS A 17 -13.06 -12.21 17.70
C CYS A 17 -12.44 -12.16 16.30
N THR A 18 -12.69 -11.07 15.58
CA THR A 18 -12.07 -10.81 14.28
C THR A 18 -11.27 -9.51 14.33
N ASP A 19 -9.98 -9.63 14.07
CA ASP A 19 -9.09 -8.50 13.83
C ASP A 19 -9.30 -8.01 12.40
N ILE A 20 -9.56 -6.72 12.24
CA ILE A 20 -9.75 -6.05 10.95
C ILE A 20 -8.66 -5.00 10.80
N SER A 21 -7.94 -5.01 9.67
CA SER A 21 -6.92 -4.01 9.33
C SER A 21 -7.29 -3.31 8.03
N VAL A 22 -7.28 -1.98 8.03
CA VAL A 22 -7.49 -1.14 6.86
C VAL A 22 -6.23 -0.34 6.59
N SER A 23 -5.74 -0.33 5.35
CA SER A 23 -4.57 0.45 4.96
C SER A 23 -4.72 1.10 3.60
N GLY A 24 -4.36 2.37 3.50
CA GLY A 24 -4.20 3.06 2.22
C GLY A 24 -2.73 3.06 1.78
N VAL A 25 -2.51 2.77 0.50
CA VAL A 25 -1.18 2.68 -0.12
C VAL A 25 -1.17 3.52 -1.40
N GLU A 26 -0.11 4.29 -1.60
CA GLU A 26 0.19 5.01 -2.84
C GLU A 26 1.61 4.65 -3.30
N ASP A 27 1.76 4.20 -4.54
CA ASP A 27 3.04 3.78 -5.15
C ASP A 27 3.84 2.81 -4.25
N GLY A 28 3.14 1.84 -3.65
CA GLY A 28 3.71 0.85 -2.73
C GLY A 28 4.08 1.41 -1.35
N GLN A 29 3.75 2.67 -1.04
CA GLN A 29 3.97 3.29 0.26
C GLN A 29 2.67 3.39 1.06
N THR A 30 2.63 2.78 2.24
CA THR A 30 1.50 2.94 3.16
C THR A 30 1.40 4.40 3.62
N LEU A 31 0.23 5.00 3.45
CA LEU A 31 -0.11 6.36 3.89
C LEU A 31 -0.82 6.36 5.24
N PHE A 32 -1.66 5.36 5.48
CA PHE A 32 -2.32 5.16 6.76
C PHE A 32 -2.60 3.69 7.02
N ARG A 33 -2.74 3.34 8.30
CA ARG A 33 -3.21 2.05 8.75
C ARG A 33 -4.09 2.22 9.98
N GLU A 34 -5.22 1.54 10.00
CA GLU A 34 -6.10 1.43 11.16
C GLU A 34 -6.39 -0.04 11.44
N ALA A 35 -6.59 -0.37 12.71
CA ALA A 35 -7.00 -1.70 13.12
C ALA A 35 -8.19 -1.64 14.09
N PHE A 36 -9.05 -2.64 13.99
CA PHE A 36 -10.29 -2.78 14.74
C PHE A 36 -10.46 -4.21 15.21
N LEU A 37 -11.08 -4.39 16.36
CA LEU A 37 -11.47 -5.69 16.89
C LEU A 37 -12.99 -5.80 16.88
N SER A 38 -13.51 -6.86 16.26
CA SER A 38 -14.95 -7.09 16.13
C SER A 38 -15.38 -8.41 16.76
N LEU A 39 -16.54 -8.41 17.40
CA LEU A 39 -17.25 -9.62 17.81
C LEU A 39 -18.24 -10.12 16.74
N ASP A 40 -18.55 -9.27 15.75
CA ASP A 40 -19.46 -9.61 14.67
C ASP A 40 -18.81 -10.60 13.69
N ARG A 41 -19.63 -11.50 13.14
CA ARG A 41 -19.17 -12.41 12.08
C ARG A 41 -19.07 -11.65 10.76
N LEU A 42 -17.88 -11.61 10.18
CA LEU A 42 -17.68 -11.01 8.86
C LEU A 42 -18.32 -11.84 7.74
N PRO A 43 -18.81 -11.17 6.67
CA PRO A 43 -19.34 -11.85 5.49
C PRO A 43 -18.28 -12.71 4.81
N SER A 44 -18.69 -13.87 4.31
CA SER A 44 -17.82 -14.80 3.57
C SER A 44 -17.60 -14.28 2.15
N LEU A 45 -16.34 -14.22 1.72
CA LEU A 45 -16.00 -13.86 0.34
C LEU A 45 -16.44 -14.92 -0.67
N HIS A 46 -16.58 -16.18 -0.24
CA HIS A 46 -16.98 -17.29 -1.10
C HIS A 46 -18.44 -17.22 -1.54
N ASP A 47 -19.23 -16.33 -0.94
CA ASP A 47 -20.65 -16.17 -1.25
C ASP A 47 -20.86 -15.21 -2.45
N ILE A 48 -19.79 -14.59 -2.97
CA ILE A 48 -19.85 -13.75 -4.17
C ILE A 48 -19.76 -14.63 -5.42
N THR A 49 -20.83 -14.67 -6.20
CA THR A 49 -20.99 -15.46 -7.43
C THR A 49 -20.99 -14.59 -8.68
N GLU A 50 -20.76 -15.21 -9.85
CA GLU A 50 -20.82 -14.52 -11.16
C GLU A 50 -22.15 -13.80 -11.40
N ARG A 51 -23.25 -14.30 -10.85
CA ARG A 51 -24.58 -13.68 -10.96
C ARG A 51 -24.61 -12.31 -10.30
N GLU A 52 -23.88 -12.13 -9.19
CA GLU A 52 -23.82 -10.87 -8.45
C GLU A 52 -22.76 -9.91 -9.01
N THR A 53 -21.83 -10.40 -9.84
CA THR A 53 -20.77 -9.61 -10.48
C THR A 53 -21.04 -9.28 -11.95
N SER A 54 -21.95 -9.99 -12.62
CA SER A 54 -22.28 -9.81 -14.05
C SER A 54 -23.36 -8.76 -14.34
N GLY A 55 -23.98 -8.17 -13.31
CA GLY A 55 -24.98 -7.13 -13.48
C GLY A 55 -24.39 -5.77 -13.85
N GLU A 56 -24.94 -5.11 -14.88
CA GLU A 56 -24.47 -3.79 -15.36
C GLU A 56 -24.75 -2.63 -14.39
N SER A 57 -25.62 -2.82 -13.40
CA SER A 57 -26.00 -1.77 -12.45
C SER A 57 -25.04 -1.73 -11.25
N ALA A 58 -24.27 -0.64 -11.12
CA ALA A 58 -23.38 -0.40 -9.98
C ALA A 58 -24.11 -0.45 -8.61
N GLY A 59 -25.41 -0.09 -8.57
CA GLY A 59 -26.24 -0.17 -7.37
C GLY A 59 -26.60 -1.60 -6.93
N LYS A 60 -26.40 -2.61 -7.80
CA LYS A 60 -26.59 -4.05 -7.53
C LYS A 60 -25.28 -4.83 -7.52
N SER A 61 -24.15 -4.13 -7.41
CA SER A 61 -22.83 -4.76 -7.39
C SER A 61 -22.64 -5.57 -6.11
N ALA A 62 -22.18 -6.82 -6.25
CA ALA A 62 -21.71 -7.62 -5.10
C ALA A 62 -20.73 -6.83 -4.21
N THR A 63 -19.83 -6.06 -4.84
CA THR A 63 -18.82 -5.25 -4.16
C THR A 63 -19.43 -4.16 -3.30
N THR A 64 -20.46 -3.44 -3.79
CA THR A 64 -21.06 -2.34 -3.04
C THR A 64 -21.83 -2.85 -1.83
N ALA A 65 -22.58 -3.95 -1.99
CA ALA A 65 -23.27 -4.61 -0.88
C ALA A 65 -22.28 -5.14 0.17
N PHE A 66 -21.23 -5.83 -0.27
CA PHE A 66 -20.20 -6.37 0.61
C PHE A 66 -19.45 -5.28 1.39
N LEU A 67 -19.03 -4.21 0.72
CA LEU A 67 -18.37 -3.08 1.36
C LEU A 67 -19.29 -2.34 2.34
N ALA A 68 -20.57 -2.16 2.00
CA ALA A 68 -21.53 -1.54 2.90
C ALA A 68 -21.69 -2.35 4.20
N GLN A 69 -21.75 -3.68 4.11
CA GLN A 69 -21.79 -4.56 5.27
C GLN A 69 -20.50 -4.49 6.10
N LEU A 70 -19.33 -4.54 5.45
CA LEU A 70 -18.04 -4.41 6.14
C LEU A 70 -17.90 -3.06 6.85
N ILE A 71 -18.29 -1.96 6.22
CA ILE A 71 -18.31 -0.63 6.84
C ILE A 71 -19.24 -0.64 8.06
N GLY A 72 -20.41 -1.27 7.95
CA GLY A 72 -21.35 -1.45 9.05
C GLY A 72 -20.74 -2.18 10.26
N ILE A 73 -19.94 -3.22 10.01
CA ILE A 73 -19.21 -3.97 11.04
C ILE A 73 -18.11 -3.10 11.65
N ILE A 74 -17.24 -2.50 10.83
CA ILE A 74 -16.13 -1.65 11.30
C ILE A 74 -16.63 -0.51 12.19
N ARG A 75 -17.77 0.10 11.87
CA ARG A 75 -18.38 1.17 12.67
C ARG A 75 -18.81 0.74 14.08
N LYS A 76 -19.06 -0.56 14.29
CA LYS A 76 -19.45 -1.12 15.60
C LYS A 76 -18.26 -1.72 16.35
N SER A 77 -17.15 -1.96 15.66
CA SER A 77 -15.93 -2.54 16.22
C SER A 77 -15.18 -1.57 17.12
N ASP A 78 -14.40 -2.11 18.05
CA ASP A 78 -13.48 -1.32 18.86
C ASP A 78 -12.23 -0.99 18.07
N LYS A 79 -11.89 0.30 17.93
CA LYS A 79 -10.65 0.71 17.29
C LYS A 79 -9.46 0.42 18.21
N THR A 80 -8.58 -0.48 17.80
CA THR A 80 -7.41 -0.90 18.57
C THR A 80 -6.15 -0.13 18.20
N SER A 81 -6.05 0.36 16.97
CA SER A 81 -4.95 1.24 16.55
C SER A 81 -5.33 2.14 15.37
N GLY A 82 -4.62 3.25 15.24
CA GLY A 82 -4.70 4.14 14.09
C GLY A 82 -3.40 4.91 13.92
N GLN A 83 -2.86 4.93 12.70
CA GLN A 83 -1.62 5.62 12.39
C GLN A 83 -1.67 6.21 10.98
N ILE A 84 -1.38 7.51 10.89
CA ILE A 84 -0.96 8.14 9.63
C ILE A 84 0.55 7.95 9.51
N VAL A 85 0.99 7.38 8.39
CA VAL A 85 2.41 7.15 8.12
C VAL A 85 2.99 8.44 7.57
N SER A 86 3.68 9.20 8.42
CA SER A 86 4.35 10.42 8.01
C SER A 86 5.54 10.13 7.09
N GLU A 87 5.93 11.14 6.30
CA GLU A 87 7.14 11.08 5.45
C GLU A 87 8.39 10.72 6.27
N GLN A 88 8.48 11.15 7.54
CA GLN A 88 9.56 10.77 8.45
C GLN A 88 9.60 9.26 8.73
N ILE A 89 8.46 8.62 8.98
CA ILE A 89 8.38 7.16 9.19
C ILE A 89 8.72 6.40 7.91
N GLN A 90 8.33 6.94 6.74
CA GLN A 90 8.72 6.34 5.46
C GLN A 90 10.23 6.46 5.22
N ASN A 91 10.83 7.60 5.56
CA ASN A 91 12.25 7.85 5.42
C ASN A 91 13.09 7.03 6.41
N SER A 92 12.62 6.81 7.64
CA SER A 92 13.33 5.97 8.62
C SER A 92 13.38 4.49 8.22
N LYS A 93 12.42 4.04 7.38
CA LYS A 93 12.37 2.67 6.85
C LYS A 93 13.22 2.46 5.60
N PHE A 94 13.88 3.50 5.06
CA PHE A 94 14.84 3.35 3.97
C PHE A 94 16.18 2.89 4.55
N PRO A 95 16.48 1.58 4.56
CA PRO A 95 17.68 1.10 5.19
C PRO A 95 18.81 1.29 4.18
N LEU A 96 19.84 2.05 4.57
CA LEU A 96 21.04 2.31 3.73
C LEU A 96 21.81 1.02 3.35
N THR A 97 21.39 -0.16 3.80
CA THR A 97 21.92 -1.46 3.39
C THR A 97 21.75 -1.74 1.89
N ASP A 98 20.78 -1.12 1.23
CA ASP A 98 20.57 -1.29 -0.22
C ASP A 98 21.65 -0.58 -1.06
N LEU A 99 22.43 0.34 -0.47
CA LEU A 99 23.47 1.10 -1.17
C LEU A 99 24.56 0.23 -1.79
N VAL A 100 24.94 -0.87 -1.14
CA VAL A 100 25.98 -1.77 -1.67
C VAL A 100 25.54 -2.41 -2.98
N ALA A 101 24.28 -2.85 -3.06
CA ALA A 101 23.71 -3.42 -4.28
C ALA A 101 23.56 -2.35 -5.36
N ILE A 102 23.11 -1.15 -4.99
CA ILE A 102 22.94 -0.01 -5.93
C ILE A 102 24.29 0.42 -6.52
N ARG A 103 25.36 0.50 -5.70
CA ARG A 103 26.73 0.80 -6.19
C ARG A 103 27.19 -0.20 -7.23
N LYS A 104 27.04 -1.50 -6.95
CA LYS A 104 27.42 -2.57 -7.91
C LYS A 104 26.64 -2.45 -9.21
N PHE A 105 25.34 -2.18 -9.13
CA PHE A 105 24.53 -1.96 -10.32
C PHE A 105 25.01 -0.74 -11.12
N ALA A 106 25.26 0.40 -10.46
CA ALA A 106 25.71 1.62 -11.12
C ALA A 106 27.08 1.44 -11.79
N GLU A 107 28.00 0.73 -11.15
CA GLU A 107 29.31 0.37 -11.70
C GLU A 107 29.14 -0.48 -12.97
N ILE A 108 28.33 -1.55 -12.91
CA ILE A 108 28.03 -2.41 -14.08
C ILE A 108 27.40 -1.60 -15.23
N ALA A 109 26.48 -0.69 -14.90
CA ALA A 109 25.80 0.15 -15.87
C ALA A 109 26.64 1.33 -16.39
N GLY A 110 27.86 1.54 -15.87
CA GLY A 110 28.70 2.69 -16.21
C GLY A 110 28.11 4.05 -15.78
N ILE A 111 27.19 4.04 -14.81
CA ILE A 111 26.49 5.25 -14.34
C ILE A 111 27.29 5.85 -13.19
N LYS A 112 27.63 7.14 -13.31
CA LYS A 112 28.21 7.90 -12.21
C LYS A 112 27.14 8.16 -11.16
N PHE A 113 27.20 7.42 -10.06
CA PHE A 113 26.24 7.48 -8.97
C PHE A 113 26.78 8.31 -7.81
N ASP A 114 26.10 9.42 -7.50
CA ASP A 114 26.50 10.39 -6.49
C ASP A 114 25.56 10.32 -5.28
N GLU A 115 26.06 9.69 -4.23
CA GLU A 115 25.33 9.46 -2.98
C GLU A 115 25.13 10.72 -2.14
N GLN A 116 25.85 11.81 -2.43
CA GLN A 116 25.65 13.06 -1.70
C GLN A 116 24.37 13.79 -2.14
N LYS A 117 23.79 13.39 -3.27
CA LYS A 117 22.59 14.02 -3.85
C LYS A 117 21.28 13.58 -3.20
N PHE A 118 21.31 12.61 -2.29
CA PHE A 118 20.12 12.16 -1.58
C PHE A 118 20.43 11.70 -0.16
N ARG A 119 19.52 12.02 0.76
CA ARG A 119 19.60 11.67 2.19
C ARG A 119 18.41 10.84 2.66
N ASN A 120 17.40 10.70 1.81
CA ASN A 120 16.18 9.98 2.08
C ASN A 120 15.64 9.33 0.81
N ARG A 121 14.63 8.47 0.97
CA ARG A 121 14.03 7.71 -0.13
C ARG A 121 13.46 8.58 -1.24
N ARG A 122 12.89 9.73 -0.89
CA ARG A 122 12.28 10.66 -1.86
C ARG A 122 13.34 11.31 -2.73
N GLU A 123 14.39 11.85 -2.13
CA GLU A 123 15.52 12.43 -2.85
C GLU A 123 16.20 11.39 -3.73
N PHE A 124 16.36 10.16 -3.25
CA PHE A 124 16.91 9.06 -4.05
C PHE A 124 16.05 8.79 -5.29
N ARG A 125 14.72 8.74 -5.13
CA ARG A 125 13.78 8.51 -6.25
C ARG A 125 13.90 9.60 -7.30
N LEU A 126 13.94 10.87 -6.88
CA LEU A 126 14.08 12.01 -7.78
C LEU A 126 15.44 11.99 -8.50
N TYR A 127 16.51 11.66 -7.77
CA TYR A 127 17.85 11.54 -8.34
C TYR A 127 17.92 10.47 -9.43
N VAL A 128 17.39 9.26 -9.18
CA VAL A 128 17.33 8.19 -10.18
C VAL A 128 16.46 8.58 -11.37
N GLN A 129 15.30 9.22 -11.15
CA GLN A 129 14.46 9.71 -12.25
C GLN A 129 15.20 10.72 -13.13
N SER A 130 15.99 11.63 -12.54
CA SER A 130 16.80 12.59 -13.31
C SER A 130 17.89 11.89 -14.13
N LEU A 131 18.61 10.94 -13.53
CA LEU A 131 19.63 10.14 -14.23
C LEU A 131 19.05 9.39 -15.45
N MET A 132 17.85 8.82 -15.30
CA MET A 132 17.22 8.07 -16.39
C MET A 132 16.77 8.99 -17.54
N LYS A 133 16.34 10.22 -17.24
CA LYS A 133 15.99 11.22 -18.27
C LYS A 133 17.22 11.71 -19.03
N ASP A 134 18.28 12.06 -18.31
CA ASP A 134 19.52 12.59 -18.91
C ASP A 134 20.22 11.57 -19.83
N ASN A 135 20.12 10.26 -19.52
CA ASN A 135 20.70 9.20 -20.34
C ASN A 135 19.87 8.87 -21.59
N PHE A 136 18.55 9.07 -21.53
CA PHE A 136 17.68 8.89 -22.70
C PHE A 136 17.90 9.99 -23.75
N GLU A 137 18.10 11.25 -23.33
CA GLU A 137 18.34 12.37 -24.24
C GLU A 137 19.70 12.34 -24.92
N LYS A 138 20.70 11.66 -24.34
CA LYS A 138 22.04 11.49 -24.94
C LYS A 138 22.14 10.33 -25.92
N SER A 139 21.10 9.52 -26.04
CA SER A 139 21.06 8.31 -26.88
C SER A 139 20.23 8.50 -28.17
N VAL A 140 19.76 9.72 -28.43
CA VAL A 140 19.06 10.16 -29.67
C VAL A 140 19.98 11.13 -30.42
#